data_AF-A0A9E0TYZ3-F1
#
_entry.id   AF-A0A9E0TYZ3-F1
#
_cell.length_a   1.000
_cell.length_b   1.000
_cell.length_c   1.000
_cell.angle_alpha   90.00
_cell.angle_beta   90.00
_cell.angle_gamma   90.00
#
_symmetry.space_group_name_H-M   'P 1'
#
loop_
_entity.id
_entity.type
_entity.pdbx_description
1 polymer ?
#
loop_
_entity_poly.entity_id
_entity_poly.type
_entity_poly.pdbx_seq_one_letter_code
_entity_poly.pdbx_strand_id
1 'polypeptide(L)'
;MTGDDLTSLKKWFSEYKGSFLGSNEDDNRNVRLKEEHTENVCANIREIAKSLPLPFEKIILAETIALFHDIGRFPQYEKYKTFQDGKSVNHGVLGAKILQEKNVLNGFPEREKDLIINAVKFHNVFQIPD
;
A
#
# COMPACT_ATOMS: atom_id res chain seq x y z
N MET A 1 3.92 -14.97 6.19
CA MET A 1 3.63 -13.82 7.08
C MET A 1 2.82 -14.22 8.30
N THR A 2 3.03 -13.54 9.43
CA THR A 2 2.34 -13.69 10.72
C THR A 2 1.56 -12.42 11.11
N GLY A 3 0.77 -12.46 12.19
CA GLY A 3 0.11 -11.26 12.73
C GLY A 3 1.09 -10.20 13.25
N ASP A 4 2.23 -10.60 13.78
CA ASP A 4 3.27 -9.69 14.27
C ASP A 4 3.96 -8.96 13.11
N ASP A 5 4.14 -9.65 11.99
CA ASP A 5 4.64 -9.05 10.75
C ASP A 5 3.71 -7.93 10.29
N LEU A 6 2.41 -8.19 10.20
CA LEU A 6 1.41 -7.20 9.80
C LEU A 6 1.38 -6.01 10.75
N THR A 7 1.50 -6.25 12.05
CA THR A 7 1.56 -5.19 13.06
C THR A 7 2.78 -4.29 12.84
N SER A 8 3.93 -4.88 12.56
CA SER A 8 5.17 -4.15 12.26
C SER A 8 5.04 -3.34 10.97
N LEU A 9 4.42 -3.90 9.94
CA LEU A 9 4.18 -3.22 8.66
C LEU A 9 3.18 -2.06 8.79
N LYS A 10 2.13 -2.20 9.60
CA LYS A 10 1.19 -1.11 9.91
C LYS A 10 1.88 0.03 10.65
N LYS A 11 2.77 -0.29 11.60
CA LYS A 11 3.58 0.72 12.28
C LYS A 11 4.46 1.48 11.28
N TRP A 12 5.18 0.74 10.43
CA TRP A 12 6.01 1.34 9.38
C TRP A 12 5.18 2.24 8.45
N PHE A 13 3.99 1.79 8.02
CA PHE A 13 3.09 2.58 7.18
C PHE A 13 2.65 3.87 7.88
N SER A 14 2.37 3.81 9.18
CA SER A 14 1.99 4.98 9.98
C SER A 14 3.11 6.02 10.08
N GLU A 15 4.35 5.58 10.27
CA GLU A 15 5.53 6.45 10.25
C GLU A 15 5.76 7.04 8.86
N TYR A 16 5.61 6.21 7.81
CA TYR A 16 5.74 6.62 6.42
C TYR A 16 4.74 7.72 6.05
N LYS A 17 3.43 7.52 6.27
CA LYS A 17 2.42 8.55 5.97
C LYS A 17 2.62 9.80 6.83
N GLY A 18 3.06 9.64 8.08
CA GLY A 18 3.33 10.75 9.00
C GLY A 18 4.41 11.69 8.48
N SER A 19 5.36 11.18 7.69
CA SER A 19 6.41 12.01 7.07
C SER A 19 5.90 12.99 6.00
N PHE A 20 4.65 12.83 5.52
CA PHE A 20 4.03 13.72 4.54
C PHE A 20 3.13 14.80 5.17
N LEU A 21 2.97 14.77 6.50
CA LEU A 21 2.22 15.81 7.21
C LEU A 21 3.11 17.03 7.44
N GLY A 22 2.53 18.22 7.26
CA GLY A 22 3.22 19.50 7.41
C GLY A 22 2.31 20.59 7.95
N SER A 23 2.68 21.86 7.71
CA SER A 23 1.92 23.02 8.17
C SER A 23 0.72 23.38 7.31
N ASN A 24 0.65 22.89 6.06
CA ASN A 24 -0.46 23.15 5.15
C ASN A 24 -1.61 22.16 5.39
N GLU A 25 -2.74 22.67 5.89
CA GLU A 25 -3.89 21.85 6.26
C GLU A 25 -4.63 21.26 5.05
N ASP A 26 -4.64 21.93 3.90
CA ASP A 26 -5.23 21.38 2.66
C ASP A 26 -4.42 20.18 2.14
N ASP A 27 -3.10 20.24 2.25
CA ASP A 27 -2.23 19.10 1.93
C ASP A 27 -2.44 17.95 2.92
N ASN A 28 -2.49 18.26 4.22
CA ASN A 28 -2.73 17.25 5.25
C ASN A 28 -4.09 16.55 5.09
N ARG A 29 -5.12 17.25 4.60
CA ARG A 29 -6.42 16.64 4.26
C ARG A 29 -6.29 15.56 3.20
N ASN A 30 -5.44 15.75 2.18
CA ASN A 30 -5.22 14.76 1.13
C ASN A 30 -4.41 13.55 1.64
N VAL A 31 -3.48 13.76 2.58
CA VAL A 31 -2.79 12.66 3.27
C VAL A 31 -3.78 11.83 4.09
N ARG A 32 -4.63 12.48 4.90
CA ARG A 32 -5.66 11.80 5.70
C ARG A 32 -6.70 11.06 4.85
N LEU A 33 -7.12 11.65 3.73
CA LEU A 33 -8.02 10.99 2.77
C LEU A 33 -7.45 9.65 2.29
N LYS A 34 -6.14 9.59 2.03
CA LYS A 34 -5.48 8.37 1.55
C LYS A 34 -5.18 7.37 2.65
N GLU A 35 -4.94 7.83 3.88
CA GLU A 35 -4.94 6.99 5.06
C GLU A 35 -6.29 6.30 5.26
N GLU A 36 -7.38 7.06 5.35
CA GLU A 36 -8.74 6.54 5.55
C GLU A 36 -9.16 5.58 4.44
N HIS A 37 -8.85 5.92 3.18
CA HIS A 37 -9.06 5.00 2.05
C HIS A 37 -8.31 3.68 2.24
N THR A 38 -7.04 3.73 2.65
CA THR A 38 -6.24 2.53 2.88
C THR A 38 -6.82 1.67 4.02
N GLU A 39 -7.25 2.29 5.11
CA GLU A 39 -7.89 1.60 6.25
C GLU A 39 -9.17 0.89 5.83
N ASN A 40 -10.03 1.56 5.06
CA ASN A 40 -11.26 0.99 4.52
C ASN A 40 -10.98 -0.19 3.58
N VAL A 41 -9.98 -0.09 2.69
CA VAL A 41 -9.58 -1.19 1.80
C VAL A 41 -9.01 -2.37 2.62
N CYS A 42 -8.23 -2.11 3.67
CA CYS A 42 -7.73 -3.15 4.58
C CYS A 42 -8.87 -3.88 5.31
N ALA A 43 -9.89 -3.15 5.79
CA ALA A 43 -11.06 -3.74 6.42
C ALA A 43 -11.82 -4.64 5.44
N ASN A 44 -12.14 -4.12 4.25
CA ASN A 44 -12.89 -4.84 3.22
C ASN A 44 -12.16 -6.09 2.74
N ILE A 45 -10.86 -6.00 2.43
CA ILE A 45 -10.12 -7.16 1.93
C ILE A 45 -10.01 -8.27 2.98
N ARG A 46 -9.90 -7.90 4.26
CA ARG A 46 -9.85 -8.84 5.36
C ARG A 46 -11.19 -9.57 5.54
N GLU A 47 -12.31 -8.86 5.40
CA GLU A 47 -13.64 -9.48 5.43
C GLU A 47 -13.84 -10.44 4.26
N ILE A 48 -13.50 -10.01 3.05
CA ILE A 48 -13.56 -10.86 1.85
C ILE A 48 -12.68 -12.09 2.03
N ALA A 49 -11.42 -11.93 2.44
CA ALA A 49 -10.49 -13.04 2.59
C ALA A 49 -10.94 -14.04 3.67
N LYS A 50 -11.55 -13.57 4.77
CA LYS A 50 -12.15 -14.43 5.81
C LYS A 50 -13.38 -15.20 5.33
N SER A 51 -14.09 -14.70 4.33
CA SER A 51 -15.24 -15.40 3.72
C SER A 51 -14.83 -16.54 2.78
N LEU A 52 -13.55 -16.58 2.38
CA LEU A 52 -12.99 -17.60 1.50
C LEU A 52 -12.31 -18.71 2.32
N PRO A 53 -12.19 -19.94 1.80
CA PRO A 53 -11.49 -21.04 2.46
C PRO A 53 -9.96 -20.86 2.35
N LEU A 54 -9.44 -19.74 2.83
CA LEU A 54 -8.03 -19.38 2.80
C LEU A 54 -7.37 -19.64 4.16
N PRO A 55 -6.12 -20.10 4.18
CA PRO A 55 -5.36 -20.18 5.42
C PRO A 55 -5.04 -18.78 5.95
N PHE A 56 -4.81 -18.68 7.26
CA PHE A 56 -4.64 -17.39 7.96
C PHE A 56 -3.53 -16.52 7.37
N GLU A 57 -2.42 -17.13 6.96
CA GLU A 57 -1.27 -16.44 6.35
C GLU A 57 -1.65 -15.75 5.03
N LYS A 58 -2.62 -16.29 4.29
CA LYS A 58 -3.13 -15.67 3.06
C LYS A 58 -4.05 -14.49 3.32
N ILE A 59 -4.80 -14.53 4.43
CA ILE A 59 -5.59 -13.38 4.89
C ILE A 59 -4.65 -12.22 5.27
N ILE A 60 -3.57 -12.53 6.01
CA ILE A 60 -2.54 -11.55 6.37
C ILE A 60 -1.82 -10.99 5.14
N LEU A 61 -1.47 -11.84 4.18
CA LEU A 61 -0.85 -11.41 2.92
C LEU A 61 -1.78 -10.46 2.14
N ALA A 62 -3.07 -10.77 2.06
CA ALA A 62 -4.05 -9.92 1.38
C ALA A 62 -4.19 -8.55 2.07
N GLU A 63 -4.29 -8.53 3.41
CA GLU A 63 -4.34 -7.27 4.17
C GLU A 63 -3.06 -6.45 4.01
N THR A 64 -1.90 -7.10 3.90
CA THR A 64 -0.61 -6.43 3.63
C THR A 64 -0.58 -5.79 2.24
N ILE A 65 -1.12 -6.45 1.22
CA ILE A 65 -1.25 -5.88 -0.12
C ILE A 65 -2.14 -4.63 -0.09
N ALA A 66 -3.29 -4.72 0.60
CA ALA A 66 -4.18 -3.58 0.78
C ALA A 66 -3.52 -2.41 1.51
N LEU A 67 -2.71 -2.69 2.54
CA LEU A 67 -1.98 -1.66 3.30
C LEU A 67 -1.04 -0.85 2.39
N PHE A 68 -0.44 -1.48 1.39
CA PHE A 68 0.56 -0.84 0.53
C PHE A 68 0.08 -0.46 -0.87
N HIS A 69 -1.14 -0.83 -1.28
CA HIS A 69 -1.61 -0.64 -2.66
C HIS A 69 -1.47 0.82 -3.15
N ASP A 70 -1.85 1.79 -2.30
CA ASP A 70 -1.84 3.22 -2.60
C ASP A 70 -0.60 3.93 -2.01
N ILE A 71 0.45 3.22 -1.57
CA ILE A 71 1.64 3.86 -0.95
C ILE A 71 2.32 4.88 -1.88
N GLY A 72 2.22 4.70 -3.20
CA GLY A 72 2.72 5.68 -4.17
C GLY A 72 1.94 7.01 -4.20
N ARG A 73 0.72 7.07 -3.64
CA ARG A 73 -0.12 8.28 -3.64
C ARG A 73 0.46 9.41 -2.82
N PHE A 74 1.16 9.11 -1.73
CA PHE A 74 1.73 10.11 -0.83
C PHE A 74 2.80 10.97 -1.55
N PRO A 75 3.88 10.40 -2.13
CA PRO A 75 4.86 11.17 -2.88
C PRO A 75 4.34 11.67 -4.24
N GLN A 76 3.35 11.00 -4.83
CA GLN A 76 2.66 11.54 -6.02
C GLN A 76 1.98 12.87 -5.68
N TYR A 77 1.18 12.92 -4.61
CA TYR A 77 0.49 14.13 -4.22
C TYR A 77 1.45 15.21 -3.71
N GLU A 78 2.43 14.85 -2.89
CA GLU A 78 3.45 15.80 -2.42
C GLU A 78 4.11 16.56 -3.58
N LYS A 79 4.50 15.83 -4.63
CA LYS A 79 5.21 16.38 -5.79
C LYS A 79 4.31 17.06 -6.82
N TYR A 80 3.15 16.48 -7.12
CA TYR A 80 2.32 16.90 -8.26
C TYR A 80 0.99 17.55 -7.85
N LYS A 81 0.65 17.53 -6.55
CA LYS A 81 -0.61 18.07 -5.99
C LYS A 81 -1.87 17.53 -6.68
N THR A 82 -1.80 16.29 -7.14
CA THR A 82 -2.90 15.58 -7.79
C THR A 82 -2.72 14.07 -7.67
N PHE A 83 -3.84 13.34 -7.64
CA PHE A 83 -3.86 11.87 -7.75
C PHE A 83 -4.14 11.39 -9.19
N GLN A 84 -4.15 12.29 -10.18
CA GLN A 84 -4.38 11.91 -11.58
C GLN A 84 -3.08 11.37 -12.18
N ASP A 85 -2.97 10.05 -12.32
CA ASP A 85 -1.78 9.38 -12.87
C ASP A 85 -1.40 9.92 -14.26
N GLY A 86 -2.39 10.10 -15.15
CA GLY A 86 -2.16 10.61 -16.51
C GLY A 86 -1.66 12.06 -16.58
N LYS A 87 -1.74 12.82 -15.47
CA LYS A 87 -1.16 14.17 -15.34
C LYS A 87 0.08 14.19 -14.44
N SER A 88 0.49 13.03 -13.92
CA SER A 88 1.58 12.91 -12.95
C SER A 88 2.40 11.65 -13.20
N VAL A 89 2.27 10.63 -12.35
CA VAL A 89 3.00 9.37 -12.38
C VAL A 89 2.06 8.23 -12.03
N ASN A 90 2.30 7.03 -12.58
CA ASN A 90 1.57 5.83 -12.18
C ASN A 90 1.91 5.49 -10.71
N HIS A 91 0.91 5.58 -9.83
CA HIS A 91 1.10 5.38 -8.40
C HIS A 91 1.37 3.93 -8.00
N GLY A 92 0.86 2.93 -8.74
CA GLY A 92 1.16 1.52 -8.49
C GLY A 92 2.64 1.21 -8.76
N VAL A 93 3.17 1.66 -9.90
CA VAL A 93 4.60 1.52 -10.23
C VAL A 93 5.48 2.27 -9.23
N LEU A 94 5.09 3.49 -8.86
CA LEU A 94 5.80 4.27 -7.84
C LEU A 94 5.77 3.57 -6.48
N GLY A 95 4.63 3.02 -6.07
CA GLY A 95 4.46 2.29 -4.82
C GLY A 95 5.36 1.06 -4.73
N ALA A 96 5.39 0.26 -5.79
CA ALA A 96 6.28 -0.90 -5.88
C ALA A 96 7.76 -0.50 -5.75
N LYS A 97 8.17 0.57 -6.43
CA LYS A 97 9.53 1.11 -6.32
C LYS A 97 9.86 1.53 -4.89
N ILE A 98 8.95 2.21 -4.19
CA ILE A 98 9.15 2.65 -2.80
C ILE A 98 9.34 1.46 -1.86
N LEU A 99 8.54 0.40 -2.01
CA LEU A 99 8.69 -0.81 -1.19
C LEU A 99 10.07 -1.45 -1.34
N GLN A 100 10.59 -1.48 -2.57
CA GLN A 100 11.93 -1.99 -2.87
C GLN A 100 13.03 -1.09 -2.32
N GLU A 101 13.00 0.22 -2.60
CA GLU A 101 14.04 1.17 -2.19
C GLU A 101 14.13 1.32 -0.66
N LYS A 102 12.99 1.26 0.04
CA LYS A 102 12.96 1.35 1.50
C LYS A 102 13.16 0.00 2.20
N ASN A 103 13.38 -1.08 1.46
CA ASN A 103 13.58 -2.43 2.00
C ASN A 103 12.47 -2.86 2.99
N VAL A 104 11.23 -2.43 2.74
CA VAL A 104 10.09 -2.60 3.68
C VAL A 104 9.81 -4.06 3.95
N LEU A 105 9.99 -4.89 2.93
CA LEU A 105 9.73 -6.32 2.95
C LEU A 105 11.01 -7.14 3.15
N ASN A 106 12.07 -6.54 3.69
CA ASN A 106 13.29 -7.30 3.99
C ASN A 106 13.02 -8.34 5.09
N GLY A 107 13.63 -9.52 4.98
CA GLY A 107 13.41 -10.64 5.91
C GLY A 107 12.18 -11.51 5.63
N PHE A 108 11.29 -11.11 4.72
CA PHE A 108 10.17 -11.96 4.27
C PHE A 108 10.63 -13.02 3.26
N PRO A 109 9.87 -14.12 3.06
CA PRO A 109 10.13 -15.05 1.96
C PRO A 109 10.02 -14.37 0.60
N GLU A 110 10.95 -14.63 -0.32
CA GLU A 110 10.98 -13.98 -1.66
C GLU A 110 9.64 -14.09 -2.40
N ARG A 111 8.99 -15.25 -2.33
CA ARG A 111 7.66 -15.45 -2.93
C ARG A 111 6.61 -14.48 -2.38
N GLU A 112 6.64 -14.16 -1.09
CA GLU A 112 5.70 -13.21 -0.49
C GLU A 112 6.04 -11.77 -0.92
N LYS A 113 7.34 -11.42 -0.97
CA LYS A 113 7.80 -10.11 -1.47
C LYS A 113 7.34 -9.87 -2.90
N ASP A 114 7.59 -10.83 -3.79
CA ASP A 114 7.23 -10.73 -5.20
C ASP A 114 5.71 -10.58 -5.38
N LEU A 115 4.91 -11.33 -4.61
CA LEU A 115 3.46 -11.21 -4.64
C LEU A 115 3.01 -9.82 -4.19
N ILE A 116 3.56 -9.28 -3.09
CA ILE A 116 3.18 -7.95 -2.61
C ILE A 116 3.60 -6.87 -3.61
N ILE A 117 4.84 -6.91 -4.09
CA ILE A 117 5.39 -5.93 -5.03
C ILE A 117 4.58 -5.93 -6.33
N ASN A 118 4.30 -7.10 -6.90
CA ASN A 118 3.56 -7.20 -8.15
C ASN A 118 2.09 -6.80 -7.96
N ALA A 119 1.45 -7.21 -6.86
CA ALA A 119 0.07 -6.79 -6.59
C ALA A 119 -0.02 -5.27 -6.46
N VAL A 120 0.89 -4.62 -5.74
CA VAL A 120 0.95 -3.15 -5.64
C VAL A 120 1.24 -2.52 -7.00
N LYS A 121 2.21 -3.05 -7.76
CA LYS A 121 2.60 -2.52 -9.08
C LYS A 121 1.46 -2.51 -10.09
N PHE A 122 0.63 -3.55 -10.06
CA PHE A 122 -0.36 -3.81 -11.10
C PHE A 122 -1.81 -3.61 -10.65
N HIS A 123 -2.07 -3.15 -9.42
CA HIS A 123 -3.47 -3.01 -8.96
C HIS A 123 -4.31 -1.99 -9.75
N ASN A 124 -3.67 -1.06 -10.46
CA ASN A 124 -4.33 -0.01 -11.23
C ASN A 124 -4.26 -0.20 -12.75
N VAL A 125 -3.68 -1.30 -13.24
CA VAL A 125 -3.58 -1.55 -14.68
C VAL A 125 -4.85 -2.20 -15.22
N PHE A 126 -5.13 -1.95 -16.50
CA PHE A 126 -6.28 -2.56 -17.18
C PHE A 126 -6.16 -4.09 -17.30
N GLN A 127 -4.93 -4.59 -17.49
CA GLN A 127 -4.63 -6.00 -17.63
C GLN A 127 -3.27 -6.31 -16.97
N ILE A 128 -3.23 -7.37 -16.16
CA ILE A 128 -1.99 -7.87 -15.56
C ILE A 128 -1.09 -8.52 -16.63
N PRO A 129 0.24 -8.41 -16.53
CA PRO A 129 1.14 -9.11 -17.45
C PRO A 129 0.99 -10.64 -17.39
N ASP A 130 1.30 -11.30 -18.51
CA ASP A 130 1.33 -12.77 -18.63
C ASP A 130 2.45 -13.42 -17.80
#